data_AF-A0A972ZHY8-F1
#
_entry.id   AF-A0A972ZHY8-F1
#
_cell.length_a   1.000
_cell.length_b   1.000
_cell.length_c   1.000
_cell.angle_alpha   90.00
_cell.angle_beta   90.00
_cell.angle_gamma   90.00
#
_symmetry.space_group_name_H-M   'P 1'
#
loop_
_entity.id
_entity.type
_entity.pdbx_description
1 polymer ?
#
loop_
_entity_poly.entity_id
_entity_poly.type
_entity_poly.pdbx_seq_one_letter_code
_entity_poly.pdbx_strand_id
1 'polypeptide(L)'
;MSEQESESLSEIDLLSELKAAELKKVEKACSFKRYTAQEQIIDRQSETTDVFFVVDGTVRVVNYSLSGREITLDDLVAGNFFGELAAIDGAPRSASVMALNDCLIAAMPQDQFLQLLEKHPSIALKLMKMLTGIIRTSTNRIMDLSTLAANNRVHADLLRMARTHMKDGNEAHISPIPTHSDIASRASTTRETVARVLSDLSRQGTVERQKDALVVADVEKLSDMVEEVRGE
;
A
#
# COMPACT_ATOMS: atom_id res chain seq x y z
N MET A 1 7.09 -27.65 12.39
CA MET A 1 7.50 -26.39 11.73
C MET A 1 8.40 -25.68 12.73
N SER A 2 9.69 -25.59 12.42
CA SER A 2 10.71 -25.07 13.35
C SER A 2 10.60 -23.55 13.49
N GLU A 3 10.81 -23.02 14.69
CA GLU A 3 10.81 -21.57 15.00
C GLU A 3 11.67 -20.73 14.03
N GLN A 4 12.66 -21.32 13.34
CA GLN A 4 13.53 -20.64 12.38
C GLN A 4 12.91 -20.30 11.01
N GLU A 5 11.87 -21.02 10.54
CA GLU A 5 11.19 -20.65 9.28
C GLU A 5 10.31 -19.40 9.46
N SER A 6 9.95 -19.09 10.71
CA SER A 6 9.12 -17.94 11.05
C SER A 6 9.86 -16.61 10.89
N GLU A 7 11.19 -16.56 10.86
CA GLU A 7 11.96 -15.30 10.97
C GLU A 7 12.80 -15.01 9.71
N SER A 8 12.36 -15.51 8.54
CA SER A 8 13.10 -15.27 7.30
C SER A 8 12.67 -13.99 6.60
N LEU A 9 13.64 -13.31 5.98
CA LEU A 9 13.41 -12.13 5.15
C LEU A 9 13.63 -12.40 3.64
N SER A 10 13.61 -13.67 3.22
CA SER A 10 13.87 -14.05 1.82
C SER A 10 12.85 -13.50 0.83
N GLU A 11 11.60 -13.37 1.26
CA GLU A 11 10.49 -12.87 0.43
C GLU A 11 10.41 -11.33 0.41
N ILE A 12 11.26 -10.64 1.17
CA ILE A 12 11.27 -9.18 1.16
C ILE A 12 11.86 -8.69 -0.16
N ASP A 13 11.02 -8.04 -0.97
CA ASP A 13 11.40 -7.59 -2.31
C ASP A 13 12.63 -6.68 -2.27
N LEU A 14 12.72 -5.76 -1.30
CA LEU A 14 13.88 -4.88 -1.14
C LEU A 14 15.21 -5.65 -0.95
N LEU A 15 15.16 -6.84 -0.36
CA LEU A 15 16.33 -7.65 0.01
C LEU A 15 16.61 -8.78 -0.98
N SER A 16 15.85 -8.88 -2.07
CA SER A 16 15.88 -9.99 -3.03
C SER A 16 17.24 -10.23 -3.70
N GLU A 17 18.12 -9.23 -3.71
CA GLU A 17 19.46 -9.31 -4.31
C GLU A 17 20.56 -9.74 -3.33
N LEU A 18 20.23 -9.89 -2.03
CA LEU A 18 21.20 -10.32 -1.03
C LEU A 18 21.50 -11.82 -1.18
N LYS A 19 22.78 -12.18 -1.04
CA LYS A 19 23.17 -13.58 -0.87
C LYS A 19 22.68 -14.09 0.46
N ALA A 20 22.37 -15.38 0.56
CA ALA A 20 21.86 -16.02 1.79
C ALA A 20 22.70 -15.72 3.05
N ALA A 21 24.03 -15.63 2.93
CA ALA A 21 24.90 -15.31 4.05
C ALA A 21 24.79 -13.86 4.53
N GLU A 22 24.44 -12.93 3.63
CA GLU A 22 24.23 -11.51 3.95
C GLU A 22 22.81 -11.28 4.47
N LEU A 23 21.81 -11.95 3.86
CA LEU A 23 20.43 -11.94 4.36
C LEU A 23 20.37 -12.43 5.81
N LYS A 24 21.08 -13.51 6.16
CA LYS A 24 21.19 -13.97 7.55
C LYS A 24 21.81 -12.97 8.52
N LYS A 25 22.66 -12.05 8.04
CA LYS A 25 23.20 -10.97 8.89
C LYS A 25 22.15 -9.91 9.12
N VAL A 26 21.38 -9.57 8.07
CA VAL A 26 20.23 -8.67 8.15
C VAL A 26 19.17 -9.22 9.11
N GLU A 27 18.77 -10.48 8.97
CA GLU A 27 17.82 -11.16 9.87
C GLU A 27 18.26 -11.08 11.33
N LYS A 28 19.55 -11.32 11.61
CA LYS A 28 20.12 -11.22 12.97
C LYS A 28 20.17 -9.80 13.54
N ALA A 29 20.17 -8.78 12.69
CA ALA A 29 20.13 -7.39 13.12
C ALA A 29 18.70 -6.90 13.41
N CYS A 30 17.70 -7.67 12.99
CA CYS A 30 16.29 -7.36 13.23
C CYS A 30 15.79 -7.92 14.56
N SER A 31 14.77 -7.26 15.12
CA SER A 31 13.90 -7.83 16.15
C SER A 31 12.57 -8.23 15.54
N PHE A 32 12.06 -9.40 15.88
CA PHE A 32 10.79 -9.92 15.35
C PHE A 32 9.68 -9.77 16.39
N LYS A 33 8.54 -9.23 15.98
CA LYS A 33 7.37 -9.08 16.84
C LYS A 33 6.09 -9.46 16.10
N ARG A 34 5.22 -10.20 16.79
CA ARG A 34 3.85 -10.47 16.34
C ARG A 34 2.92 -9.35 16.78
N TYR A 35 2.02 -8.97 15.88
CA TYR A 35 0.96 -8.00 16.11
C TYR A 35 -0.37 -8.68 15.78
N THR A 36 -1.39 -8.48 16.61
CA THR A 36 -2.74 -8.99 16.30
C THR A 36 -3.51 -7.97 15.47
N ALA A 37 -4.61 -8.42 14.84
CA ALA A 37 -5.48 -7.52 14.09
C ALA A 37 -5.86 -6.27 14.90
N GLN A 38 -5.77 -5.09 14.25
CA GLN A 38 -6.00 -3.75 14.80
C GLN A 38 -4.94 -3.24 15.78
N GLU A 39 -3.85 -3.97 16.05
CA GLU A 39 -2.74 -3.45 16.84
C GLU A 39 -1.95 -2.39 16.05
N GLN A 40 -1.61 -1.29 16.73
CA GLN A 40 -0.79 -0.22 16.14
C GLN A 40 0.70 -0.59 16.17
N ILE A 41 1.35 -0.52 15.02
CA ILE A 41 2.78 -0.81 14.86
C ILE A 41 3.60 0.49 14.93
N ILE A 42 3.17 1.52 14.21
CA ILE A 42 3.79 2.85 14.21
C ILE A 42 2.75 3.90 14.58
N ASP A 43 3.16 4.85 15.42
CA ASP A 43 2.41 6.07 15.67
C ASP A 43 2.91 7.23 14.81
N ARG A 44 1.98 7.98 14.22
CA ARG A 44 2.29 9.18 13.45
C ARG A 44 2.94 10.22 14.36
N GLN A 45 3.93 10.96 13.86
CA GLN A 45 4.72 11.96 14.60
C GLN A 45 5.62 11.38 15.69
N SER A 46 5.66 10.06 15.87
CA SER A 46 6.72 9.42 16.66
C SER A 46 8.10 9.76 16.09
N GLU A 47 9.09 9.94 16.95
CA GLU A 47 10.49 10.20 16.57
C GLU A 47 11.29 8.90 16.38
N THR A 48 10.64 7.74 16.36
CA THR A 48 11.30 6.47 16.02
C THR A 48 11.71 6.46 14.55
N THR A 49 12.82 5.77 14.24
CA THR A 49 13.41 5.77 12.89
C THR A 49 13.70 4.38 12.33
N ASP A 50 13.36 3.30 13.05
CA ASP A 50 13.52 1.93 12.58
C ASP A 50 12.75 1.64 11.28
N VAL A 51 13.25 0.72 10.47
CA VAL A 51 12.57 0.18 9.28
C VAL A 51 11.93 -1.15 9.62
N PHE A 52 10.73 -1.39 9.11
CA PHE A 52 9.96 -2.59 9.37
C PHE A 52 9.72 -3.38 8.09
N PHE A 53 9.80 -4.70 8.20
CA PHE A 53 9.55 -5.65 7.12
C PHE A 53 8.33 -6.50 7.46
N VAL A 54 7.38 -6.60 6.54
CA VAL A 54 6.21 -7.46 6.68
C VAL A 54 6.61 -8.87 6.29
N VAL A 55 6.84 -9.73 7.28
CA VAL A 55 7.22 -11.13 7.07
C VAL A 55 5.98 -11.96 6.74
N ASP A 56 4.90 -11.72 7.47
CA ASP A 56 3.61 -12.38 7.29
C ASP A 56 2.47 -11.43 7.67
N GLY A 57 1.31 -11.63 7.05
CA GLY A 57 0.11 -10.82 7.26
C GLY A 57 0.01 -9.59 6.35
N THR A 58 -0.80 -8.62 6.78
CA THR A 58 -1.09 -7.39 6.04
C THR A 58 -1.22 -6.22 7.00
N VAL A 59 -0.51 -5.13 6.70
CA VAL A 59 -0.59 -3.88 7.46
C VAL A 59 -1.19 -2.77 6.61
N ARG A 60 -1.78 -1.78 7.26
CA ARG A 60 -2.41 -0.63 6.63
C ARG A 60 -1.73 0.65 7.10
N VAL A 61 -1.29 1.46 6.14
CA VAL A 61 -0.72 2.79 6.35
C VAL A 61 -1.85 3.80 6.34
N VAL A 62 -2.04 4.52 7.45
CA VAL A 62 -3.19 5.43 7.65
C VAL A 62 -2.76 6.77 8.21
N ASN A 63 -3.52 7.79 7.81
CA ASN A 63 -3.56 9.09 8.44
C ASN A 63 -4.98 9.39 8.91
N TYR A 64 -5.12 10.46 9.68
CA TYR A 64 -6.43 10.93 10.14
C TYR A 64 -6.62 12.38 9.72
N SER A 65 -7.83 12.71 9.25
CA SER A 65 -8.22 14.09 8.99
C SER A 65 -8.36 14.86 10.32
N LEU A 66 -8.50 16.19 10.23
CA LEU A 66 -8.81 17.03 11.39
C LEU A 66 -10.13 16.65 12.08
N SER A 67 -11.06 16.03 11.35
CA SER A 67 -12.32 15.53 11.90
C SER A 67 -12.21 14.12 12.49
N GLY A 68 -10.99 13.56 12.59
CA GLY A 68 -10.74 12.20 13.07
C GLY A 68 -11.09 11.10 12.08
N ARG A 69 -11.38 11.43 10.82
CA ARG A 69 -11.69 10.43 9.79
C ARG A 69 -10.40 9.76 9.33
N GLU A 70 -10.38 8.43 9.36
CA GLU A 70 -9.28 7.64 8.79
C GLU A 70 -9.16 7.86 7.28
N ILE A 71 -7.92 8.05 6.83
CA ILE A 71 -7.50 8.19 5.43
C ILE A 71 -6.46 7.09 5.19
N THR A 72 -6.85 6.09 4.40
CA THR A 72 -5.97 5.01 4.00
C THR A 72 -5.04 5.49 2.91
N LEU A 73 -3.74 5.35 3.16
CA LEU A 73 -2.69 5.69 2.20
C LEU A 73 -2.32 4.46 1.37
N ASP A 74 -2.07 3.33 2.02
CA ASP A 74 -1.70 2.08 1.36
C ASP A 74 -1.95 0.84 2.24
N ASP A 75 -2.03 -0.33 1.62
CA ASP A 75 -2.04 -1.64 2.27
C ASP A 75 -0.80 -2.43 1.84
N LEU A 76 0.00 -2.88 2.80
CA LEU A 76 1.26 -3.57 2.56
C LEU A 76 1.15 -5.03 3.02
N VAL A 77 1.50 -5.96 2.12
CA VAL A 77 1.43 -7.41 2.36
C VAL A 77 2.81 -7.98 2.67
N ALA A 78 2.86 -9.27 3.03
CA ALA A 78 4.10 -10.03 3.16
C ALA A 78 5.04 -9.79 1.96
N GLY A 79 6.32 -9.54 2.24
CA GLY A 79 7.33 -9.15 1.25
C GLY A 79 7.55 -7.65 1.11
N ASN A 80 6.65 -6.81 1.64
CA ASN A 80 6.80 -5.36 1.66
C ASN A 80 7.52 -4.85 2.93
N PHE A 81 7.83 -3.55 2.95
CA PHE A 81 8.49 -2.86 4.06
C PHE A 81 7.93 -1.45 4.23
N PHE A 82 8.15 -0.84 5.40
CA PHE A 82 7.71 0.51 5.72
C PHE A 82 8.57 1.17 6.79
N GLY A 83 8.38 2.48 6.97
CA GLY A 83 9.13 3.29 7.94
C GLY A 83 10.44 3.87 7.41
N GLU A 84 10.72 3.64 6.14
CA GLU A 84 11.92 4.05 5.42
C GLU A 84 12.10 5.57 5.36
N LEU A 85 11.01 6.36 5.29
CA LEU A 85 11.12 7.82 5.23
C LEU A 85 11.87 8.37 6.44
N ALA A 86 11.40 8.04 7.65
CA ALA A 86 12.03 8.46 8.91
C ALA A 86 13.45 7.89 9.07
N ALA A 87 13.70 6.69 8.55
CA ALA A 87 15.03 6.11 8.56
C ALA A 87 16.03 6.87 7.68
N ILE A 88 15.57 7.44 6.56
CA ILE A 88 16.40 8.16 5.59
C ILE A 88 16.67 9.60 6.02
N ASP A 89 15.63 10.34 6.42
CA ASP A 89 15.73 11.79 6.66
C ASP A 89 15.74 12.18 8.15
N GLY A 90 15.44 11.23 9.05
CA GLY A 90 15.36 11.48 10.49
C GLY A 90 14.14 12.30 10.92
N ALA A 91 13.21 12.59 10.01
CA ALA A 91 11.98 13.30 10.35
C ALA A 91 11.00 12.37 11.10
N PRO A 92 10.06 12.94 11.88
CA PRO A 92 9.03 12.15 12.55
C PRO A 92 8.19 11.32 11.57
N ARG A 93 7.62 10.21 12.06
CA ARG A 93 6.78 9.30 11.27
C ARG A 93 5.66 10.06 10.55
N SER A 94 5.57 9.87 9.24
CA SER A 94 4.62 10.57 8.37
C SER A 94 3.18 10.04 8.44
N ALA A 95 3.01 8.80 8.90
CA ALA A 95 1.74 8.10 9.02
C ALA A 95 1.78 7.08 10.18
N SER A 96 0.59 6.65 10.62
CA SER A 96 0.46 5.49 11.50
C SER A 96 0.38 4.22 10.67
N VAL A 97 0.78 3.09 11.26
CA VAL A 97 0.67 1.76 10.63
C VAL A 97 -0.05 0.80 11.57
N MET A 98 -1.08 0.15 11.06
CA MET A 98 -1.96 -0.76 11.81
C MET A 98 -1.92 -2.16 11.20
N ALA A 99 -1.93 -3.21 12.03
CA ALA A 99 -2.13 -4.57 11.54
C ALA A 99 -3.59 -4.78 11.10
N LEU A 100 -3.83 -5.32 9.90
CA LEU A 100 -5.18 -5.67 9.44
C LEU A 100 -5.60 -7.08 9.87
N ASN A 101 -4.63 -7.98 9.97
CA ASN A 101 -4.75 -9.34 10.45
C ASN A 101 -3.55 -9.65 11.36
N ASP A 102 -3.43 -10.89 11.82
CA ASP A 102 -2.25 -11.30 12.58
C ASP A 102 -1.01 -11.17 11.70
N CYS A 103 -0.07 -10.32 12.12
CA CYS A 103 1.14 -9.98 11.37
C CYS A 103 2.38 -10.43 12.11
N LEU A 104 3.41 -10.80 11.35
CA LEU A 104 4.77 -10.92 11.85
C LEU A 104 5.64 -9.84 11.19
N ILE A 105 6.21 -8.98 12.02
CA ILE A 105 6.97 -7.82 11.58
C ILE A 105 8.40 -7.93 12.11
N ALA A 106 9.39 -7.73 11.23
CA ALA A 106 10.78 -7.59 11.61
C ALA A 106 11.18 -6.11 11.62
N ALA A 107 11.73 -5.60 12.73
CA ALA A 107 12.19 -4.23 12.87
C ALA A 107 13.72 -4.17 12.85
N MET A 108 14.27 -3.38 11.92
CA MET A 108 15.70 -3.11 11.76
C MET A 108 16.03 -1.70 12.25
N PRO A 109 17.05 -1.55 13.12
CA PRO A 109 17.56 -0.25 13.53
C PRO A 109 17.98 0.64 12.35
N GLN A 110 17.74 1.95 12.46
CA GLN A 110 18.06 2.93 11.40
C GLN A 110 19.53 2.85 10.95
N ASP A 111 20.47 2.76 11.88
CA ASP A 111 21.90 2.71 11.58
C ASP A 111 22.27 1.46 10.76
N GLN A 112 21.67 0.32 11.07
CA GLN A 112 21.83 -0.92 10.29
C GLN A 112 21.22 -0.81 8.90
N PHE A 113 20.08 -0.14 8.78
CA PHE A 113 19.44 0.10 7.48
C PHE A 113 20.31 1.01 6.60
N LEU A 114 20.81 2.11 7.14
CA LEU A 114 21.69 3.02 6.40
C LEU A 114 23.00 2.32 5.97
N GLN A 115 23.61 1.53 6.86
CA GLN A 115 24.78 0.72 6.52
C GLN A 115 24.48 -0.31 5.42
N LEU A 116 23.30 -0.92 5.43
CA LEU A 116 22.85 -1.84 4.38
C LEU A 116 22.79 -1.12 3.02
N LEU A 117 22.22 0.08 2.97
CA LEU A 117 22.12 0.88 1.74
C LEU A 117 23.50 1.31 1.22
N GLU A 118 24.40 1.73 2.11
CA GLU A 118 25.78 2.09 1.76
C GLU A 118 26.56 0.91 1.18
N LYS A 119 26.41 -0.28 1.78
CA LYS A 119 27.11 -1.49 1.36
C LYS A 119 26.51 -2.13 0.10
N HIS A 120 25.22 -1.90 -0.15
CA HIS A 120 24.49 -2.49 -1.28
C HIS A 120 23.78 -1.40 -2.10
N PRO A 121 24.49 -0.69 -3.00
CA PRO A 121 23.91 0.39 -3.80
C PRO A 121 22.73 -0.02 -4.68
N SER A 122 22.62 -1.30 -5.05
CA SER A 122 21.48 -1.79 -5.82
C SER A 122 20.19 -1.79 -5.00
N ILE A 123 20.26 -2.09 -3.70
CA ILE A 123 19.14 -1.96 -2.75
C ILE A 123 18.75 -0.48 -2.61
N ALA A 124 19.72 0.42 -2.46
CA ALA A 124 19.47 1.86 -2.43
C ALA A 124 18.78 2.37 -3.71
N LEU A 125 19.20 1.88 -4.88
CA LEU A 125 18.55 2.22 -6.15
C LEU A 125 17.12 1.68 -6.23
N LYS A 126 16.86 0.48 -5.72
CA LYS A 126 15.52 -0.11 -5.65
C LYS A 126 14.60 0.70 -4.74
N LEU A 127 15.10 1.11 -3.57
CA LEU A 127 14.43 2.02 -2.65
C LEU A 127 14.12 3.37 -3.31
N MET A 128 15.10 4.00 -3.97
CA MET A 128 14.88 5.27 -4.69
C MET A 128 13.81 5.14 -5.77
N LYS A 129 13.83 4.06 -6.58
CA LYS A 129 12.79 3.81 -7.60
C LYS A 129 11.41 3.71 -6.96
N MET A 130 11.28 2.99 -5.85
CA MET A 130 10.04 2.90 -5.08
C MET A 130 9.56 4.31 -4.66
N LEU A 131 10.44 5.12 -4.06
CA LEU A 131 10.13 6.49 -3.64
C LEU A 131 9.70 7.38 -4.82
N THR A 132 10.34 7.24 -6.00
CA THR A 132 9.87 7.97 -7.20
C THR A 132 8.47 7.56 -7.63
N GLY A 133 8.09 6.30 -7.46
CA GLY A 133 6.74 5.80 -7.70
C GLY A 133 5.72 6.42 -6.74
N ILE A 134 6.06 6.52 -5.45
CA ILE A 134 5.25 7.20 -4.44
C ILE A 134 5.05 8.67 -4.81
N ILE A 135 6.12 9.38 -5.19
CA ILE A 135 6.04 10.80 -5.59
C ILE A 135 5.10 10.96 -6.78
N ARG A 136 5.26 10.16 -7.85
CA ARG A 136 4.39 10.24 -9.04
C ARG A 136 2.93 9.97 -8.71
N THR A 137 2.67 8.93 -7.90
CA THR A 137 1.31 8.57 -7.47
C THR A 137 0.69 9.69 -6.63
N SER A 138 1.47 10.29 -5.74
CA SER A 138 1.04 11.41 -4.89
C SER A 138 0.72 12.65 -5.72
N THR A 139 1.56 12.99 -6.72
CA THR A 139 1.29 14.08 -7.66
C THR A 139 0.00 13.86 -8.44
N ASN A 140 -0.23 12.64 -8.97
CA ASN A 140 -1.47 12.31 -9.67
C ASN A 140 -2.69 12.46 -8.75
N ARG A 141 -2.57 12.04 -7.48
CA ARG A 141 -3.66 12.16 -6.51
C ARG A 141 -3.95 13.61 -6.13
N ILE A 142 -2.93 14.48 -6.07
CA ILE A 142 -3.13 15.93 -5.89
C ILE A 142 -3.91 16.51 -7.08
N MET A 143 -3.55 16.12 -8.31
CA MET A 143 -4.26 16.55 -9.52
C MET A 143 -5.71 16.08 -9.51
N ASP A 144 -5.96 14.80 -9.20
CA ASP A 144 -7.32 14.24 -9.11
C ASP A 144 -8.18 14.97 -8.07
N LEU A 145 -7.61 15.28 -6.90
CA LEU A 145 -8.32 16.03 -5.86
C LEU A 145 -8.63 17.47 -6.27
N SER A 146 -7.77 18.07 -7.10
CA SER A 146 -7.89 19.46 -7.54
C SER A 146 -8.81 19.64 -8.75
N THR A 147 -8.94 18.61 -9.60
CA THR A 147 -9.59 18.73 -10.92
C THR A 147 -10.82 17.84 -11.09
N LEU A 148 -10.89 16.69 -10.40
CA LEU A 148 -11.98 15.74 -10.57
C LEU A 148 -13.09 15.94 -9.53
N ALA A 149 -14.33 15.86 -9.99
CA ALA A 149 -15.50 15.72 -9.12
C ALA A 149 -15.45 14.38 -8.34
N ALA A 150 -16.16 14.33 -7.21
CA ALA A 150 -16.07 13.21 -6.27
C ALA A 150 -16.42 11.84 -6.86
N ASN A 151 -17.34 11.79 -7.83
CA ASN A 151 -17.67 10.58 -8.59
C ASN A 151 -16.50 10.11 -9.47
N ASN A 152 -15.84 11.03 -10.17
CA ASN A 152 -14.74 10.71 -11.06
C ASN A 152 -13.50 10.24 -10.28
N ARG A 153 -13.32 10.71 -9.04
CA ARG A 153 -12.30 10.16 -8.14
C ARG A 153 -12.57 8.71 -7.73
N VAL A 154 -13.84 8.28 -7.65
CA VAL A 154 -14.18 6.87 -7.44
C VAL A 154 -13.81 6.03 -8.66
N HIS A 155 -14.09 6.51 -9.88
CA HIS A 155 -13.63 5.84 -11.11
C HIS A 155 -12.11 5.71 -11.14
N ALA A 156 -11.38 6.79 -10.82
CA ALA A 156 -9.92 6.78 -10.78
C ALA A 156 -9.35 5.80 -9.74
N ASP A 157 -9.95 5.69 -8.53
CA ASP A 157 -9.53 4.69 -7.54
C ASP A 157 -9.79 3.26 -8.02
N LEU A 158 -10.95 2.99 -8.62
CA LEU A 158 -11.27 1.68 -9.18
C LEU A 158 -10.32 1.30 -10.33
N LEU A 159 -10.02 2.23 -11.23
CA LEU A 159 -9.08 2.02 -12.34
C LEU A 159 -7.68 1.73 -11.82
N ARG A 160 -7.23 2.46 -10.80
CA ARG A 160 -5.93 2.22 -10.15
C ARG A 160 -5.85 0.82 -9.56
N MET A 161 -6.90 0.36 -8.88
CA MET A 161 -6.98 -1.00 -8.35
C MET A 161 -7.04 -2.05 -9.47
N ALA A 162 -7.81 -1.79 -10.53
CA ALA A 162 -7.94 -2.69 -11.68
C ALA A 162 -6.59 -2.93 -12.37
N ARG A 163 -5.81 -1.87 -12.62
CA ARG A 163 -4.50 -1.95 -13.28
C ARG A 163 -3.48 -2.82 -12.52
N THR A 164 -3.61 -2.95 -11.20
CA THR A 164 -2.75 -3.85 -10.39
C THR A 164 -3.29 -5.27 -10.24
N HIS A 165 -4.55 -5.51 -10.65
CA HIS A 165 -5.25 -6.79 -10.53
C HIS A 165 -5.78 -7.28 -11.88
N MET A 166 -5.12 -6.91 -12.98
CA MET A 166 -5.48 -7.35 -14.32
C MET A 166 -5.49 -8.88 -14.40
N LYS A 167 -6.52 -9.41 -15.04
CA LYS A 167 -6.58 -10.77 -15.60
C LYS A 167 -6.25 -10.70 -17.09
N ASP A 168 -6.40 -11.82 -17.79
CA ASP A 168 -6.12 -11.88 -19.22
C ASP A 168 -7.01 -10.90 -19.99
N GLY A 169 -6.38 -9.98 -20.73
CA GLY A 169 -7.08 -9.02 -21.60
C GLY A 169 -7.54 -7.74 -20.88
N ASN A 170 -8.83 -7.40 -21.03
CA ASN A 170 -9.44 -6.13 -20.61
C ASN A 170 -10.29 -6.26 -19.32
N GLU A 171 -9.98 -7.26 -18.49
CA GLU A 171 -10.74 -7.56 -17.27
C GLU A 171 -9.80 -7.53 -16.05
N ALA A 172 -10.29 -7.07 -14.89
CA ALA A 172 -9.54 -7.08 -13.65
C ALA A 172 -10.35 -7.63 -12.47
N HIS A 173 -9.70 -8.38 -11.58
CA HIS A 173 -10.32 -9.05 -10.44
C HIS A 173 -9.76 -8.49 -9.13
N ILE A 174 -10.45 -7.50 -8.56
CA ILE A 174 -10.01 -6.87 -7.32
C ILE A 174 -10.42 -7.74 -6.14
N SER A 175 -9.43 -8.37 -5.49
CA SER A 175 -9.61 -9.22 -4.32
C SER A 175 -8.51 -8.93 -3.27
N PRO A 176 -8.85 -8.82 -1.96
CA PRO A 176 -10.20 -8.91 -1.40
C PRO A 176 -11.10 -7.76 -1.85
N ILE A 177 -12.43 -7.97 -1.81
CA ILE A 177 -13.40 -6.96 -2.22
C ILE A 177 -13.25 -5.72 -1.30
N PRO A 178 -12.88 -4.54 -1.83
CA PRO A 178 -12.75 -3.35 -1.01
C PRO A 178 -14.11 -2.94 -0.45
N THR A 179 -14.15 -2.52 0.81
CA THR A 179 -15.39 -1.98 1.36
C THR A 179 -15.68 -0.61 0.76
N HIS A 180 -16.95 -0.19 0.77
CA HIS A 180 -17.30 1.17 0.32
C HIS A 180 -16.58 2.24 1.15
N SER A 181 -16.29 1.96 2.43
CA SER A 181 -15.55 2.87 3.29
C SER A 181 -14.08 2.99 2.86
N ASP A 182 -13.45 1.88 2.46
CA ASP A 182 -12.06 1.89 1.95
C ASP A 182 -11.96 2.71 0.66
N ILE A 183 -12.86 2.48 -0.30
CA ILE A 183 -12.90 3.26 -1.54
C ILE A 183 -13.17 4.73 -1.23
N ALA A 184 -14.11 5.02 -0.33
CA ALA A 184 -14.45 6.40 0.03
C ALA A 184 -13.27 7.12 0.70
N SER A 185 -12.52 6.39 1.54
CA SER A 185 -11.29 6.85 2.20
C SER A 185 -10.22 7.22 1.16
N ARG A 186 -9.99 6.35 0.18
CA ARG A 186 -8.99 6.60 -0.88
C ARG A 186 -9.43 7.68 -1.88
N ALA A 187 -10.68 7.68 -2.31
CA ALA A 187 -11.22 8.66 -3.24
C ALA A 187 -11.58 10.02 -2.60
N SER A 188 -11.32 10.19 -1.29
CA SER A 188 -11.66 11.38 -0.50
C SER A 188 -13.10 11.84 -0.75
N THR A 189 -14.03 10.92 -0.54
CA THR A 189 -15.48 11.12 -0.75
C THR A 189 -16.28 10.40 0.34
N THR A 190 -17.60 10.28 0.21
CA THR A 190 -18.45 9.57 1.18
C THR A 190 -18.80 8.16 0.73
N ARG A 191 -19.14 7.28 1.69
CA ARG A 191 -19.58 5.91 1.42
C ARG A 191 -20.82 5.87 0.52
N GLU A 192 -21.72 6.85 0.69
CA GLU A 192 -22.94 7.01 -0.11
C GLU A 192 -22.62 7.37 -1.56
N THR A 193 -21.59 8.19 -1.76
CA THR A 193 -21.12 8.54 -3.12
C THR A 193 -20.53 7.32 -3.81
N VAL A 194 -19.70 6.54 -3.12
CA VAL A 194 -19.18 5.27 -3.63
C VAL A 194 -20.31 4.30 -3.97
N ALA A 195 -21.29 4.13 -3.08
CA ALA A 195 -22.41 3.23 -3.31
C ALA A 195 -23.20 3.61 -4.58
N ARG A 196 -23.43 4.90 -4.80
CA ARG A 196 -24.10 5.41 -6.01
C ARG A 196 -23.30 5.11 -7.27
N VAL A 197 -22.01 5.43 -7.27
CA VAL A 197 -21.11 5.18 -8.41
C VAL A 197 -21.02 3.70 -8.75
N LEU A 198 -20.83 2.82 -7.76
CA LEU A 198 -20.78 1.38 -7.99
C LEU A 198 -22.12 0.84 -8.53
N SER A 199 -23.25 1.35 -8.05
CA SER A 199 -24.57 0.99 -8.59
C SER A 199 -24.73 1.41 -10.05
N ASP A 200 -24.22 2.58 -10.42
CA ASP A 200 -24.27 3.07 -11.80
C ASP A 200 -23.36 2.26 -12.73
N LEU A 201 -22.12 1.98 -12.32
CA LEU A 201 -21.19 1.15 -13.06
C LEU A 201 -21.70 -0.30 -13.23
N SER A 202 -22.36 -0.84 -12.20
CA SER A 202 -22.95 -2.18 -12.28
C SER A 202 -24.13 -2.25 -13.22
N ARG A 203 -25.00 -1.24 -13.23
CA ARG A 203 -26.09 -1.13 -14.22
C ARG A 203 -25.57 -1.02 -15.65
N GLN A 204 -24.39 -0.43 -15.84
CA GLN A 204 -23.72 -0.31 -17.15
C GLN A 204 -22.90 -1.54 -17.55
N GLY A 205 -22.81 -2.56 -16.68
CA GLY A 205 -21.99 -3.75 -16.90
C GLY A 205 -20.49 -3.54 -16.80
N THR A 206 -20.02 -2.36 -16.39
CA THR A 206 -18.57 -2.06 -16.28
C THR A 206 -17.96 -2.72 -15.04
N VAL A 207 -18.73 -2.84 -13.96
CA VAL A 207 -18.29 -3.46 -12.70
C VAL A 207 -19.32 -4.46 -12.20
N GLU A 208 -18.88 -5.66 -11.83
CA GLU A 208 -19.72 -6.71 -11.27
C GLU A 208 -19.18 -7.17 -9.92
N ARG A 209 -20.08 -7.35 -8.94
CA ARG A 209 -19.69 -7.94 -7.66
C ARG A 209 -19.89 -9.45 -7.70
N GLN A 210 -18.80 -10.19 -7.61
CA GLN A 210 -18.81 -11.64 -7.45
C GLN A 210 -18.57 -12.03 -6.00
N LYS A 211 -18.54 -13.35 -5.73
CA LYS A 211 -18.39 -13.88 -4.37
C LYS A 211 -17.08 -13.45 -3.72
N ASP A 212 -15.97 -13.52 -4.47
CA ASP A 212 -14.61 -13.39 -3.94
C ASP A 212 -13.84 -12.18 -4.54
N ALA A 213 -14.45 -11.44 -5.47
CA ALA A 213 -13.83 -10.30 -6.14
C ALA A 213 -14.85 -9.25 -6.60
N LEU A 214 -14.39 -8.01 -6.70
CA LEU A 214 -15.03 -6.97 -7.50
C LEU A 214 -14.42 -7.03 -8.90
N VAL A 215 -15.21 -7.47 -9.88
CA VAL A 215 -14.78 -7.63 -11.26
C VAL A 215 -14.99 -6.34 -12.01
N VAL A 216 -13.93 -5.81 -12.61
CA VAL A 216 -14.01 -4.74 -13.60
C VAL A 216 -14.00 -5.43 -14.96
N ALA A 217 -15.16 -5.53 -15.59
CA ALA A 217 -15.37 -6.31 -16.81
C ALA A 217 -14.82 -5.61 -18.07
N ASP A 218 -14.64 -4.29 -18.00
CA ASP A 218 -14.12 -3.47 -19.08
C ASP A 218 -13.23 -2.35 -18.50
N VAL A 219 -11.93 -2.63 -18.44
CA VAL A 219 -10.93 -1.71 -17.86
C VAL A 219 -10.67 -0.52 -18.79
N GLU A 220 -10.68 -0.74 -20.10
CA GLU A 220 -10.54 0.31 -21.13
C GLU A 220 -11.68 1.32 -21.01
N LYS A 221 -12.94 0.88 -20.96
CA LYS A 221 -14.09 1.79 -20.76
C LYS A 221 -13.98 2.57 -19.45
N LEU A 222 -13.52 1.93 -18.37
CA LEU A 222 -13.28 2.64 -17.10
C LEU A 222 -12.14 3.66 -17.23
N SER A 223 -11.12 3.38 -18.04
CA SER A 223 -10.04 4.32 -18.37
C SER A 223 -10.57 5.53 -19.13
N ASP A 224 -11.37 5.31 -20.18
CA ASP A 224 -11.97 6.38 -20.98
C ASP A 224 -12.81 7.33 -20.13
N MET A 225 -13.61 6.78 -19.19
CA MET A 225 -14.41 7.57 -18.25
C MET A 225 -13.58 8.46 -17.32
N VAL A 226 -12.31 8.11 -17.08
CA VAL A 226 -11.38 8.92 -16.26
C VAL A 226 -10.65 9.94 -17.14
N GLU A 227 -10.20 9.53 -18.33
CA GLU A 227 -9.43 10.35 -19.27
C GLU A 227 -10.27 11.48 -19.87
N GLU A 228 -11.54 11.22 -20.23
CA GLU A 228 -12.48 12.23 -20.75
C GLU A 228 -12.62 13.42 -19.77
N VAL A 229 -12.61 13.14 -18.47
CA VAL A 229 -12.75 14.16 -17.42
C VAL A 229 -11.43 14.89 -17.16
N ARG A 230 -10.28 14.21 -17.34
CA ARG A 230 -8.96 14.83 -17.23
C ARG A 230 -8.64 15.72 -18.44
N GLY A 231 -9.38 15.57 -19.55
CA GLY A 231 -9.11 16.27 -20.80
C GLY A 231 -7.86 15.75 -21.50
N GLU A 232 -7.52 14.47 -21.25
CA GLU A 232 -6.43 13.72 -21.87
C GLU A 232 -6.94 12.89 -23.05
#